data_AF-A0A067Q432-F1
#
_entry.id   AF-A0A067Q432-F1
#
_cell.length_a   1.000
_cell.length_b   1.000
_cell.length_c   1.000
_cell.angle_alpha   90.00
_cell.angle_beta   90.00
_cell.angle_gamma   90.00
#
_symmetry.space_group_name_H-M   'P 1'
#
loop_
_entity.id
_entity.type
_entity.pdbx_description
1 polymer ?
#
loop_
_entity_poly.entity_id
_entity_poly.type
_entity_poly.pdbx_seq_one_letter_code
_entity_poly.pdbx_strand_id
1 'polypeptide(L)'
;MALGTPPPAEHGCLPITTQGNPEGTDDGLVHGITSVTNGETQRNLNVSKYCLLGRATRILGVQPVQVDGETRGDNDVVVKVSWPAESRHNEVRIIGLATEEGLIRPHLPGLFDHHDLDCDAGQMREALSISKDSPHGLHVNHLLLFEKLNPISSLSGEDFMTAWIQCYRCHFRLRLNGIDHGHITESNLMVHPVTKTGVLNDYELPVLKKKNQDGSITGTEYIDAIPFMALDLLTKEFFEGKTRRIYRHDVESFIWILPWLFLRGRSSQAEELNQWATSDFDGCQAHKRTFLDIYGRFVAYPGANKRPWMAAFRLLGWLFHNVNEESEAKTREMERALESDVDEDFGGLDKPEPSVRLWNDPSEKVARTYFCQFEAKLKERWGYGFEPLPEGKIALLKDEEHIKLD
;
A
#
# COMPACT_ATOMS: atom_id res chain seq x y z
N MET A 1 -63.68 -5.43 -9.49
CA MET A 1 -62.51 -4.68 -10.01
C MET A 1 -61.25 -5.38 -9.52
N ALA A 2 -60.66 -6.19 -10.38
CA ALA A 2 -59.37 -6.82 -10.20
C ALA A 2 -58.72 -6.75 -11.59
N LEU A 3 -57.63 -5.99 -11.71
CA LEU A 3 -56.91 -5.78 -12.96
C LEU A 3 -55.70 -6.71 -12.97
N GLY A 4 -55.67 -7.61 -13.96
CA GLY A 4 -54.62 -8.58 -14.19
C GLY A 4 -53.37 -7.97 -14.82
N THR A 5 -52.23 -8.56 -14.47
CA THR A 5 -50.90 -8.32 -15.03
C THR A 5 -50.74 -8.87 -16.45
N PRO A 6 -50.01 -8.19 -17.36
CA PRO A 6 -49.65 -8.73 -18.67
C PRO A 6 -48.31 -9.52 -18.62
N PRO A 7 -48.07 -10.44 -19.57
CA PRO A 7 -46.89 -11.31 -19.61
C PRO A 7 -45.64 -10.63 -20.21
N PRO A 8 -44.42 -11.16 -19.98
CA PRO A 8 -43.18 -10.60 -20.49
C PRO A 8 -42.92 -10.99 -21.95
N ALA A 9 -42.35 -10.05 -22.71
CA ALA A 9 -41.94 -10.23 -24.10
C ALA A 9 -40.64 -11.04 -24.21
N GLU A 10 -40.68 -12.08 -25.04
CA GLU A 10 -39.53 -12.80 -25.56
C GLU A 10 -38.80 -11.94 -26.60
N HIS A 11 -37.48 -11.79 -26.49
CA HIS A 11 -36.63 -11.37 -27.60
C HIS A 11 -35.58 -12.44 -27.85
N GLY A 12 -35.63 -12.97 -29.08
CA GLY A 12 -35.00 -14.19 -29.50
C GLY A 12 -33.51 -14.06 -29.75
N CYS A 13 -32.81 -15.17 -29.48
CA CYS A 13 -31.49 -15.46 -30.01
C CYS A 13 -31.59 -15.68 -31.53
N LEU A 14 -30.66 -15.07 -32.29
CA LEU A 14 -30.28 -15.53 -33.61
C LEU A 14 -28.79 -15.90 -33.62
N PRO A 15 -28.41 -17.02 -34.28
CA PRO A 15 -27.04 -17.52 -34.28
C PRO A 15 -26.21 -16.83 -35.35
N ILE A 16 -24.93 -16.54 -35.06
CA ILE A 16 -23.96 -16.16 -36.08
C ILE A 16 -23.06 -17.36 -36.36
N THR A 17 -23.11 -17.75 -37.63
CA THR A 17 -22.44 -18.87 -38.29
C THR A 17 -20.92 -18.66 -38.37
N THR A 18 -20.17 -19.70 -38.04
CA THR A 18 -18.74 -19.82 -38.35
C THR A 18 -18.54 -20.12 -39.85
N GLN A 19 -17.78 -19.29 -40.56
CA GLN A 19 -17.09 -19.67 -41.78
C GLN A 19 -15.62 -19.28 -41.64
N GLY A 20 -14.73 -20.27 -41.71
CA GLY A 20 -13.30 -20.07 -41.84
C GLY A 20 -12.86 -20.08 -43.31
N ASN A 21 -11.72 -19.44 -43.58
CA ASN A 21 -10.59 -20.03 -44.31
C ASN A 21 -9.36 -19.07 -44.29
N PRO A 22 -8.15 -19.51 -44.68
CA PRO A 22 -6.95 -19.33 -43.87
C PRO A 22 -5.87 -18.47 -44.56
N GLU A 23 -4.69 -18.47 -43.93
CA GLU A 23 -3.37 -18.02 -44.41
C GLU A 23 -2.93 -16.61 -43.98
N GLY A 24 -1.82 -16.59 -43.25
CA GLY A 24 -1.13 -15.40 -42.75
C GLY A 24 -0.23 -15.77 -41.60
N THR A 25 0.95 -16.32 -41.92
CA THR A 25 2.07 -16.56 -40.99
C THR A 25 2.48 -15.28 -40.26
N ASP A 26 2.45 -15.31 -38.93
CA ASP A 26 3.27 -14.42 -38.11
C ASP A 26 3.68 -15.17 -36.84
N ASP A 27 4.97 -15.53 -36.76
CA ASP A 27 5.61 -16.18 -35.62
C ASP A 27 5.82 -15.13 -34.52
N GLY A 28 4.75 -14.83 -33.77
CA GLY A 28 4.81 -14.17 -32.48
C GLY A 28 4.59 -15.21 -31.38
N LEU A 29 5.49 -15.28 -30.40
CA LEU A 29 5.39 -16.16 -29.24
C LEU A 29 4.13 -15.79 -28.42
N VAL A 30 2.99 -16.45 -28.68
CA VAL A 30 1.73 -16.20 -27.97
C VAL A 30 1.66 -17.09 -26.73
N HIS A 31 1.88 -16.52 -25.55
CA HIS A 31 1.46 -17.14 -24.29
C HIS A 31 -0.07 -17.07 -24.18
N GLY A 32 -0.76 -18.17 -24.49
CA GLY A 32 -2.23 -18.27 -24.39
C GLY A 32 -2.71 -18.51 -22.95
N ILE A 33 -3.75 -17.81 -22.52
CA ILE A 33 -4.50 -18.04 -21.27
C ILE A 33 -5.84 -18.71 -21.64
N THR A 34 -6.16 -19.90 -21.12
CA THR A 34 -7.39 -20.63 -21.53
C THR A 34 -8.53 -20.57 -20.52
N SER A 35 -8.32 -20.19 -19.26
CA SER A 35 -9.43 -20.03 -18.32
C SER A 35 -9.17 -19.04 -17.20
N VAL A 36 -10.19 -18.23 -16.92
CA VAL A 36 -10.28 -17.31 -15.77
C VAL A 36 -11.38 -17.88 -14.88
N THR A 37 -11.03 -18.37 -13.69
CA THR A 37 -12.04 -18.81 -12.72
C THR A 37 -12.43 -17.62 -11.84
N ASN A 38 -13.63 -17.07 -12.06
CA ASN A 38 -14.21 -16.06 -11.19
C ASN A 38 -14.81 -16.72 -9.94
N GLY A 39 -14.18 -16.48 -8.79
CA GLY A 39 -14.87 -16.58 -7.51
C GLY A 39 -15.91 -15.45 -7.43
N GLU A 40 -17.15 -15.81 -7.76
CA GLU A 40 -18.40 -15.04 -7.64
C GLU A 40 -18.70 -13.91 -8.66
N THR A 41 -19.80 -14.14 -9.37
CA THR A 41 -20.63 -13.25 -10.20
C THR A 41 -20.09 -12.78 -11.55
N GLN A 42 -20.48 -13.56 -12.57
CA GLN A 42 -20.61 -13.14 -13.95
C GLN A 42 -21.57 -11.93 -14.05
N ARG A 43 -21.02 -10.72 -14.02
CA ARG A 43 -21.62 -9.51 -14.59
C ARG A 43 -20.56 -8.82 -15.41
N ASN A 44 -20.79 -8.80 -16.72
CA ASN A 44 -20.21 -7.97 -17.78
C ASN A 44 -18.84 -7.31 -17.51
N LEU A 45 -17.95 -7.41 -18.51
CA LEU A 45 -16.80 -6.52 -18.77
C LEU A 45 -17.17 -5.02 -18.91
N ASN A 46 -18.32 -4.59 -18.38
CA ASN A 46 -18.69 -3.20 -18.25
C ASN A 46 -17.77 -2.56 -17.22
N VAL A 47 -16.77 -1.86 -17.74
CA VAL A 47 -16.01 -0.79 -17.11
C VAL A 47 -16.98 0.02 -16.26
N SER A 48 -16.94 -0.15 -14.94
CA SER A 48 -17.80 0.63 -14.07
C SER A 48 -17.34 2.09 -14.15
N LYS A 49 -18.25 3.05 -13.99
CA LYS A 49 -17.92 4.49 -13.97
C LYS A 49 -16.80 4.83 -12.95
N TYR A 50 -16.62 3.99 -11.93
CA TYR A 50 -15.54 4.10 -10.94
C TYR A 50 -14.15 3.72 -11.47
N CYS A 51 -14.08 2.91 -12.53
CA CYS A 51 -12.83 2.48 -13.15
C CYS A 51 -12.16 3.54 -14.03
N LEU A 52 -12.91 4.58 -14.42
CA LEU A 52 -12.42 5.69 -15.25
C LEU A 52 -12.32 7.03 -14.49
N LEU A 53 -12.85 7.06 -13.26
CA LEU A 53 -12.77 8.19 -12.34
C LEU A 53 -11.87 7.89 -11.12
N GLY A 54 -11.28 6.69 -11.05
CA GLY A 54 -10.46 6.22 -9.92
C GLY A 54 -9.60 5.01 -10.31
N ARG A 55 -8.91 4.43 -9.33
CA ARG A 55 -8.10 3.22 -9.51
C ARG A 55 -9.00 2.04 -9.85
N ALA A 56 -8.84 1.46 -11.04
CA ALA A 56 -9.41 0.16 -11.37
C ALA A 56 -8.31 -0.87 -11.51
N THR A 57 -8.15 -1.62 -10.43
CA THR A 57 -7.27 -2.78 -10.40
C THR A 57 -8.12 -4.02 -10.17
N ARG A 58 -7.93 -5.04 -11.01
CA ARG A 58 -8.55 -6.36 -10.85
C ARG A 58 -7.47 -7.42 -10.82
N ILE A 59 -7.58 -8.35 -9.88
CA ILE A 59 -6.69 -9.51 -9.78
C ILE A 59 -7.48 -10.74 -10.23
N LEU A 60 -6.94 -11.47 -11.19
CA LEU A 60 -7.52 -12.69 -11.75
C LEU A 60 -6.58 -13.86 -11.50
N GLY A 61 -7.07 -14.93 -10.87
CA GLY A 61 -6.34 -16.19 -10.84
C GLY A 61 -6.32 -16.80 -12.23
N VAL A 62 -5.14 -17.20 -12.70
CA VAL A 62 -4.99 -17.83 -14.02
C VAL A 62 -4.24 -19.14 -13.88
N GLN A 63 -4.53 -20.09 -14.78
CA GLN A 63 -3.74 -21.30 -14.92
C GLN A 63 -2.86 -21.17 -16.16
N PRO A 64 -1.53 -21.38 -16.06
CA PRO A 64 -0.66 -21.34 -17.21
C PRO A 64 -1.01 -22.48 -18.16
N VAL A 65 -1.07 -22.18 -19.46
CA VAL A 65 -1.33 -23.18 -20.49
C VAL A 65 0.00 -23.74 -21.00
N GLN A 66 0.06 -25.06 -21.10
CA GLN A 66 1.23 -25.74 -21.66
C GLN A 66 1.32 -25.43 -23.17
N VAL A 67 2.41 -24.79 -23.56
CA VAL A 67 2.86 -24.74 -24.96
C VAL A 67 4.20 -25.47 -24.97
N ASP A 68 4.30 -26.52 -25.80
CA ASP A 68 5.53 -27.28 -26.08
C ASP A 68 6.14 -28.18 -24.98
N GLY A 69 5.36 -28.54 -23.95
CA GLY A 69 5.71 -29.67 -23.07
C GLY A 69 6.78 -29.40 -21.99
N GLU A 70 7.29 -28.17 -21.88
CA GLU A 70 8.09 -27.75 -20.72
C GLU A 70 7.18 -27.22 -19.61
N THR A 71 7.16 -27.92 -18.48
CA THR A 71 6.54 -27.43 -17.26
C THR A 71 7.34 -26.24 -16.71
N ARG A 72 6.84 -25.01 -16.87
CA ARG A 72 6.93 -24.07 -15.74
C ARG A 72 6.16 -24.75 -14.61
N GLY A 73 6.76 -24.86 -13.42
CA GLY A 73 6.21 -25.62 -12.30
C GLY A 73 4.77 -25.22 -11.96
N ASP A 74 4.16 -25.95 -11.03
CA ASP A 74 2.82 -25.74 -10.41
C ASP A 74 2.66 -24.36 -9.72
N ASN A 75 3.37 -23.33 -10.18
CA ASN A 75 3.29 -21.98 -9.70
C ASN A 75 1.96 -21.40 -10.16
N ASP A 76 1.01 -21.40 -9.23
CA ASP A 76 -0.17 -20.56 -9.35
C ASP A 76 0.27 -19.12 -9.70
N VAL A 77 -0.37 -18.55 -10.71
CA VAL A 77 -0.11 -17.20 -11.20
C VAL A 77 -1.37 -16.35 -11.09
N VAL A 78 -1.17 -15.04 -10.99
CA VAL A 78 -2.24 -14.06 -11.01
C VAL A 78 -1.98 -13.00 -12.06
N VAL A 79 -3.02 -12.58 -12.77
CA VAL A 79 -2.98 -11.44 -13.67
C VAL A 79 -3.60 -10.25 -12.96
N LYS A 80 -2.83 -9.17 -12.83
CA LYS A 80 -3.29 -7.86 -12.38
C LYS A 80 -3.59 -7.02 -13.61
N VAL A 81 -4.85 -6.63 -13.75
CA VAL A 81 -5.31 -5.68 -14.77
C VAL A 81 -5.47 -4.33 -14.09
N SER A 82 -4.67 -3.34 -14.46
CA SER A 82 -4.63 -2.03 -13.81
C SER A 82 -4.81 -0.90 -14.82
N TRP A 83 -5.38 0.23 -14.38
CA TRP A 83 -5.58 1.43 -15.18
C TRP A 83 -5.00 2.68 -14.51
N PRO A 84 -3.67 2.75 -14.26
CA PRO A 84 -3.06 3.94 -13.71
C PRO A 84 -3.11 5.12 -14.69
N ALA A 85 -3.00 6.34 -14.15
CA ALA A 85 -2.80 7.52 -14.97
C ALA A 85 -1.44 7.44 -15.69
N GLU A 86 -1.40 7.85 -16.96
CA GLU A 86 -0.20 7.82 -17.83
C GLU A 86 0.98 8.62 -17.25
N SER A 87 0.69 9.63 -16.43
CA SER A 87 1.72 10.43 -15.75
C SER A 87 2.46 9.68 -14.64
N ARG A 88 1.98 8.50 -14.23
CA ARG A 88 2.59 7.72 -13.15
C ARG A 88 3.76 6.88 -13.66
N HIS A 89 4.67 6.57 -12.75
CA HIS A 89 5.71 5.59 -13.03
C HIS A 89 5.10 4.20 -13.15
N ASN A 90 5.49 3.48 -14.21
CA ASN A 90 5.05 2.12 -14.47
C ASN A 90 5.53 1.19 -13.33
N GLU A 91 4.61 0.42 -12.73
CA GLU A 91 4.88 -0.55 -11.67
C GLU A 91 6.02 -1.52 -12.04
N VAL A 92 6.06 -1.96 -13.30
CA VAL A 92 7.12 -2.83 -13.85
C VAL A 92 8.49 -2.17 -13.75
N ARG A 93 8.56 -0.88 -14.08
CA ARG A 93 9.79 -0.10 -13.95
C ARG A 93 10.22 -0.03 -12.49
N ILE A 94 9.30 0.21 -11.57
CA ILE A 94 9.63 0.33 -10.13
C ILE A 94 10.15 -0.99 -9.58
N ILE A 95 9.47 -2.10 -9.89
CA ILE A 95 9.91 -3.44 -9.48
C ILE A 95 11.27 -3.77 -10.11
N GLY A 96 11.48 -3.42 -11.37
CA GLY A 96 12.76 -3.59 -12.06
C GLY A 96 13.90 -2.86 -11.35
N LEU A 97 13.73 -1.56 -11.08
CA LEU A 97 14.69 -0.74 -10.34
C LEU A 97 14.96 -1.31 -8.93
N ALA A 98 13.91 -1.71 -8.22
CA ALA A 98 14.05 -2.33 -6.91
C ALA A 98 14.75 -3.71 -6.96
N THR A 99 14.65 -4.44 -8.07
CA THR A 99 15.24 -5.78 -8.21
C THR A 99 16.75 -5.75 -8.43
N GLU A 100 17.27 -4.68 -9.03
CA GLU A 100 18.72 -4.46 -9.16
C GLU A 100 19.41 -4.44 -7.79
N GLU A 101 18.69 -4.04 -6.74
CA GLU A 101 19.09 -4.14 -5.35
C GLU A 101 18.94 -5.59 -4.83
N GLY A 102 19.96 -6.42 -5.07
CA GLY A 102 19.93 -7.85 -4.78
C GLY A 102 19.57 -8.26 -3.34
N LEU A 103 19.66 -7.35 -2.36
CA LEU A 103 19.29 -7.61 -0.96
C LEU A 103 17.77 -7.60 -0.69
N ILE A 104 16.97 -6.95 -1.54
CA ILE A 104 15.50 -6.87 -1.35
C ILE A 104 14.71 -7.78 -2.28
N ARG A 105 15.34 -8.32 -3.32
CA ARG A 105 14.70 -9.16 -4.34
C ARG A 105 13.76 -10.25 -3.79
N PRO A 106 14.10 -11.02 -2.73
CA PRO A 106 13.19 -12.04 -2.18
C PRO A 106 11.91 -11.47 -1.54
N HIS A 107 11.87 -10.17 -1.30
CA HIS A 107 10.79 -9.45 -0.63
C HIS A 107 9.97 -8.56 -1.57
N LEU A 108 10.25 -8.64 -2.88
CA LEU A 108 9.50 -8.00 -3.96
C LEU A 108 8.56 -9.03 -4.62
N PRO A 109 7.46 -8.61 -5.25
CA PRO A 109 6.58 -9.52 -5.97
C PRO A 109 7.29 -10.10 -7.20
N GLY A 110 7.12 -11.40 -7.42
CA GLY A 110 7.64 -12.08 -8.60
C GLY A 110 6.86 -11.70 -9.84
N LEU A 111 7.32 -10.69 -10.58
CA LEU A 111 6.76 -10.30 -11.88
C LEU A 111 7.34 -11.21 -12.98
N PHE A 112 6.48 -11.95 -13.68
CA PHE A 112 6.87 -12.85 -14.76
C PHE A 112 6.81 -12.19 -16.14
N ASP A 113 5.78 -11.40 -16.39
CA ASP A 113 5.57 -10.74 -17.68
C ASP A 113 4.65 -9.52 -17.53
N HIS A 114 4.65 -8.65 -18.52
CA HIS A 114 3.75 -7.50 -18.60
C HIS A 114 3.40 -7.14 -20.04
N HIS A 115 2.21 -6.58 -20.23
CA HIS A 115 1.77 -6.09 -21.52
C HIS A 115 0.89 -4.85 -21.36
N ASP A 116 1.17 -3.83 -22.16
CA ASP A 116 0.36 -2.62 -22.23
C ASP A 116 -0.67 -2.81 -23.33
N LEU A 117 -1.95 -2.70 -22.99
CA LEU A 117 -3.01 -2.81 -23.98
C LEU A 117 -3.20 -1.47 -24.69
N ASP A 118 -3.14 -1.51 -26.02
CA ASP A 118 -3.56 -0.41 -26.89
C ASP A 118 -5.08 -0.25 -26.87
N CYS A 119 -5.60 0.28 -25.77
CA CYS A 119 -7.01 0.62 -25.62
C CYS A 119 -7.17 2.14 -25.61
N ASP A 120 -7.92 2.65 -26.59
CA ASP A 120 -8.28 4.07 -26.71
C ASP A 120 -9.21 4.48 -25.56
N ALA A 121 -8.60 4.94 -24.46
CA ALA A 121 -9.32 5.50 -23.32
C ALA A 121 -10.17 6.72 -23.71
N GLY A 122 -9.88 7.37 -24.85
CA GLY A 122 -10.65 8.49 -25.40
C GLY A 122 -12.07 8.10 -25.78
N GLN A 123 -12.24 7.00 -26.52
CA GLN A 123 -13.56 6.49 -26.91
C GLN A 123 -14.43 6.10 -25.72
N MET A 124 -13.83 5.47 -24.70
CA MET A 124 -14.56 5.12 -23.48
C MET A 124 -14.97 6.34 -22.66
N ARG A 125 -14.12 7.36 -22.58
CA ARG A 125 -14.43 8.63 -21.90
C ARG A 125 -15.53 9.41 -22.62
N GLU A 126 -15.48 9.45 -23.95
CA GLU A 126 -16.52 10.06 -24.79
C GLU A 126 -17.87 9.37 -24.58
N ALA A 127 -17.89 8.03 -24.63
CA ALA A 127 -19.10 7.23 -24.38
C ALA A 127 -19.69 7.47 -22.97
N LEU A 128 -18.86 7.87 -22.00
CA LEU A 128 -19.27 8.15 -20.62
C LEU A 128 -19.42 9.64 -20.29
N SER A 129 -19.33 10.52 -21.30
CA SER A 129 -19.42 11.97 -21.14
C SER A 129 -18.41 12.55 -20.13
N ILE A 130 -17.22 11.95 -20.02
CA ILE A 130 -16.12 12.46 -19.20
C ILE A 130 -15.36 13.49 -20.04
N SER A 131 -15.26 14.74 -19.54
CA SER A 131 -14.56 15.81 -20.24
C SER A 131 -13.10 15.44 -20.54
N LYS A 132 -12.62 15.81 -21.74
CA LYS A 132 -11.19 15.73 -22.09
C LYS A 132 -10.32 16.61 -21.17
N ASP A 133 -10.90 17.66 -20.59
CA ASP A 133 -10.26 18.56 -19.62
C ASP A 133 -10.36 18.05 -18.17
N SER A 134 -10.76 16.78 -17.98
CA SER A 134 -10.78 16.17 -16.65
C SER A 134 -9.35 16.16 -16.07
N PRO A 135 -9.15 16.56 -14.80
CA PRO A 135 -7.84 16.58 -14.15
C PRO A 135 -7.17 15.20 -14.04
N HIS A 136 -7.89 14.11 -14.37
CA HIS A 136 -7.42 12.74 -14.20
C HIS A 136 -6.59 12.18 -15.37
N GLY A 137 -6.12 13.01 -16.33
CA GLY A 137 -5.18 12.60 -17.38
C GLY A 137 -5.67 11.46 -18.29
N LEU A 138 -4.83 10.96 -19.19
CA LEU A 138 -5.07 9.69 -19.88
C LEU A 138 -4.67 8.52 -18.96
N HIS A 139 -5.28 7.36 -19.14
CA HIS A 139 -4.94 6.14 -18.39
C HIS A 139 -4.45 5.08 -19.36
N VAL A 140 -3.42 4.35 -18.95
CA VAL A 140 -2.89 3.21 -19.69
C VAL A 140 -3.36 1.93 -19.01
N ASN A 141 -3.74 0.92 -19.79
CA ASN A 141 -4.13 -0.37 -19.25
C ASN A 141 -2.92 -1.30 -19.24
N HIS A 142 -2.53 -1.74 -18.05
CA HIS A 142 -1.45 -2.70 -17.89
C HIS A 142 -1.99 -4.05 -17.47
N LEU A 143 -1.58 -5.09 -18.18
CA LEU A 143 -1.67 -6.48 -17.77
C LEU A 143 -0.33 -6.89 -17.17
N LEU A 144 -0.34 -7.26 -15.89
CA LEU A 144 0.86 -7.68 -15.17
C LEU A 144 0.67 -9.11 -14.68
N LEU A 145 1.58 -10.01 -15.06
CA LEU A 145 1.55 -11.42 -14.66
C LEU A 145 2.49 -11.63 -13.47
N PHE A 146 1.92 -11.95 -12.31
CA PHE A 146 2.66 -12.17 -11.08
C PHE A 146 2.59 -13.61 -10.59
N GLU A 147 3.59 -14.01 -9.82
CA GLU A 147 3.50 -15.14 -8.91
C GLU A 147 2.36 -14.95 -7.90
N LYS A 148 1.57 -16.00 -7.66
CA LYS A 148 0.54 -15.96 -6.63
C LYS A 148 1.16 -16.01 -5.24
N LEU A 149 0.85 -14.99 -4.44
CA LEU A 149 1.23 -14.91 -3.04
C LEU A 149 0.02 -15.16 -2.14
N ASN A 150 0.27 -15.58 -0.90
CA ASN A 150 -0.75 -15.64 0.13
C ASN A 150 -0.79 -14.33 0.93
N PRO A 151 -1.94 -13.91 1.47
CA PRO A 151 -1.96 -12.78 2.39
C PRO A 151 -1.15 -13.09 3.65
N ILE A 152 -0.50 -12.08 4.25
CA ILE A 152 0.27 -12.27 5.49
C ILE A 152 -0.59 -12.79 6.65
N SER A 153 -1.90 -12.53 6.62
CA SER A 153 -2.89 -13.05 7.56
C SER A 153 -3.06 -14.57 7.52
N SER A 154 -2.49 -15.25 6.51
CA SER A 154 -2.39 -16.71 6.48
C SER A 154 -1.36 -17.27 7.46
N LEU A 155 -0.48 -16.43 8.01
CA LEU A 155 0.49 -16.79 9.05
C LEU A 155 0.00 -16.41 10.45
N SER A 156 0.62 -17.00 11.46
CA SER A 156 0.42 -16.62 12.87
C SER A 156 1.70 -16.80 13.67
N GLY A 157 1.75 -16.27 14.88
CA GLY A 157 2.88 -16.48 15.79
C GLY A 157 4.22 -15.98 15.22
N GLU A 158 5.24 -16.82 15.27
CA GLU A 158 6.61 -16.46 14.88
C GLU A 158 6.79 -16.30 13.37
N ASP A 159 6.12 -17.13 12.57
CA ASP A 159 6.17 -17.03 11.10
C ASP A 159 5.58 -15.69 10.64
N PHE A 160 4.46 -15.27 11.23
CA PHE A 160 3.87 -13.96 10.95
C PHE A 160 4.86 -12.82 11.23
N MET A 161 5.46 -12.82 12.43
CA MET A 161 6.35 -11.73 12.81
C MET A 161 7.60 -11.70 11.94
N THR A 162 8.15 -12.85 11.58
CA THR A 162 9.28 -12.95 10.63
C THR A 162 8.93 -12.33 9.29
N ALA A 163 7.78 -12.69 8.70
CA ALA A 163 7.33 -12.14 7.42
C ALA A 163 7.05 -10.63 7.51
N TRP A 164 6.37 -10.17 8.57
CA TRP A 164 6.09 -8.76 8.79
C TRP A 164 7.38 -7.95 8.97
N ILE A 165 8.38 -8.51 9.66
CA ILE A 165 9.72 -7.91 9.81
C ILE A 165 10.39 -7.76 8.44
N GLN A 166 10.29 -8.78 7.59
CA GLN A 166 10.85 -8.74 6.24
C GLN A 166 10.19 -7.66 5.38
N CYS A 167 8.86 -7.49 5.46
CA CYS A 167 8.14 -6.45 4.73
C CYS A 167 8.58 -5.02 5.12
N TYR A 168 8.63 -4.67 6.41
CA TYR A 168 9.04 -3.30 6.79
C TYR A 168 10.53 -3.04 6.53
N ARG A 169 11.39 -4.08 6.62
CA ARG A 169 12.81 -3.97 6.25
C ARG A 169 12.97 -3.76 4.74
N CYS A 170 12.17 -4.45 3.93
CA CYS A 170 12.11 -4.20 2.49
C CYS A 170 11.70 -2.76 2.20
N HIS A 171 10.64 -2.25 2.85
CA HIS A 171 10.23 -0.85 2.75
C HIS A 171 11.35 0.14 3.12
N PHE A 172 12.06 -0.09 4.22
CA PHE A 172 13.18 0.76 4.62
C PHE A 172 14.30 0.77 3.58
N ARG A 173 14.61 -0.40 2.99
CA ARG A 173 15.63 -0.51 1.95
C ARG A 173 15.23 0.17 0.63
N LEU A 174 13.96 0.08 0.25
CA LEU A 174 13.40 0.85 -0.86
C LEU A 174 13.56 2.35 -0.61
N ARG A 175 13.22 2.81 0.60
CA ARG A 175 13.37 4.21 1.01
C ARG A 175 14.80 4.72 0.88
N LEU A 176 15.80 3.92 1.29
CA LEU A 176 17.23 4.26 1.14
C LEU A 176 17.67 4.34 -0.32
N ASN A 177 16.98 3.62 -1.20
CA ASN A 177 17.18 3.64 -2.65
C ASN A 177 16.36 4.72 -3.37
N GLY A 178 15.71 5.62 -2.62
CA GLY A 178 14.89 6.69 -3.20
C GLY A 178 13.53 6.24 -3.73
N ILE A 179 13.08 5.03 -3.37
CA ILE A 179 11.76 4.49 -3.72
C ILE A 179 10.88 4.54 -2.48
N ASP A 180 9.90 5.45 -2.47
CA ASP A 180 8.89 5.50 -1.42
C ASP A 180 7.69 4.67 -1.84
N HIS A 181 7.38 3.58 -1.13
CA HIS A 181 6.22 2.73 -1.48
C HIS A 181 4.90 3.49 -1.45
N GLY A 182 4.72 4.39 -0.48
CA GLY A 182 3.54 5.25 -0.34
C GLY A 182 2.28 4.53 0.16
N HIS A 183 2.08 3.24 -0.16
CA HIS A 183 0.83 2.52 0.12
C HIS A 183 1.01 1.29 1.03
N ILE A 184 1.07 1.51 2.34
CA ILE A 184 1.22 0.45 3.35
C ILE A 184 -0.15 0.10 3.93
N THR A 185 -0.67 -1.07 3.55
CA THR A 185 -1.93 -1.66 4.03
C THR A 185 -1.73 -3.14 4.35
N GLU A 186 -2.67 -3.76 5.06
CA GLU A 186 -2.61 -5.19 5.35
C GLU A 186 -2.69 -6.05 4.08
N SER A 187 -3.43 -5.61 3.05
CA SER A 187 -3.58 -6.32 1.77
C SER A 187 -2.28 -6.37 0.97
N ASN A 188 -1.37 -5.43 1.22
CA ASN A 188 -0.11 -5.31 0.50
C ASN A 188 1.03 -6.06 1.19
N LEU A 189 0.81 -6.57 2.40
CA LEU A 189 1.73 -7.48 3.06
C LEU A 189 1.35 -8.91 2.68
N MET A 190 2.20 -9.54 1.88
CA MET A 190 2.00 -10.86 1.31
C MET A 190 3.10 -11.81 1.77
N VAL A 191 2.91 -13.11 1.52
CA VAL A 191 3.90 -14.13 1.83
C VAL A 191 4.03 -15.11 0.68
N HIS A 192 5.27 -15.46 0.37
CA HIS A 192 5.57 -16.49 -0.61
C HIS A 192 5.07 -17.85 -0.07
N PRO A 193 4.27 -18.62 -0.84
CA PRO A 193 3.58 -19.81 -0.35
C PRO A 193 4.52 -20.90 0.15
N VAL A 194 5.66 -21.10 -0.53
CA VAL A 194 6.68 -22.12 -0.20
C VAL A 194 7.66 -21.63 0.88
N THR A 195 8.38 -20.53 0.64
CA THR A 195 9.45 -20.06 1.52
C THR A 195 8.96 -19.36 2.79
N LYS A 196 7.67 -18.97 2.82
CA LYS A 196 7.06 -18.14 3.87
C LYS A 196 7.74 -16.77 4.05
N THR A 197 8.51 -16.35 3.05
CA THR A 197 9.14 -15.03 3.02
C THR A 197 8.07 -13.95 2.87
N GLY A 198 8.15 -12.91 3.69
CA GLY A 198 7.34 -11.71 3.57
C GLY A 198 7.70 -10.93 2.31
N VAL A 199 6.67 -10.55 1.57
CA VAL A 199 6.75 -9.82 0.30
C VAL A 199 5.90 -8.55 0.46
N LEU A 200 6.49 -7.40 0.19
CA LEU A 200 5.76 -6.14 0.10
C LEU A 200 5.26 -6.00 -1.34
N ASN A 201 3.96 -5.87 -1.53
CA ASN A 201 3.30 -5.91 -2.84
C ASN A 201 2.63 -4.56 -3.17
N ASP A 202 2.22 -4.41 -4.43
CA ASP A 202 1.45 -3.27 -4.97
C ASP A 202 2.25 -1.96 -5.08
N TYR A 203 2.97 -1.83 -6.20
CA TYR A 203 3.82 -0.67 -6.52
C TYR A 203 3.15 0.25 -7.54
N GLU A 204 1.84 0.49 -7.43
CA GLU A 204 1.10 1.45 -8.26
C GLU A 204 1.21 2.92 -7.80
N LEU A 205 1.55 3.15 -6.53
CA LEU A 205 1.68 4.48 -5.91
C LEU A 205 3.11 4.91 -5.49
N PRO A 206 4.21 4.28 -5.93
CA PRO A 206 5.52 4.62 -5.42
C PRO A 206 5.96 6.00 -5.92
N VAL A 207 6.58 6.77 -5.04
CA VAL A 207 7.26 8.01 -5.40
C VAL A 207 8.74 7.72 -5.61
N LEU A 208 9.20 8.00 -6.82
CA LEU A 208 10.63 8.09 -7.11
C LEU A 208 11.12 9.45 -6.67
N LYS A 209 11.98 9.49 -5.66
CA LYS A 209 12.62 10.73 -5.23
C LYS A 209 13.69 11.14 -6.23
N LYS A 210 13.33 12.00 -7.19
CA LYS A 210 14.35 12.73 -7.97
C LYS A 210 14.98 13.81 -7.09
N LYS A 211 16.30 14.02 -7.21
CA LYS A 211 16.97 15.20 -6.64
C LYS A 211 16.23 16.44 -7.19
N ASN A 212 15.59 17.20 -6.30
CA ASN A 212 14.91 18.48 -6.56
C ASN A 212 13.46 18.47 -7.06
N GLN A 213 12.72 17.36 -6.97
CA GLN A 213 11.26 17.38 -7.17
C GLN A 213 10.54 16.76 -5.97
N ASP A 214 9.85 17.61 -5.21
CA ASP A 214 8.86 17.15 -4.26
C ASP A 214 7.62 16.74 -5.06
N GLY A 215 7.52 15.45 -5.39
CA GLY A 215 6.28 14.87 -5.90
C GLY A 215 5.19 15.02 -4.84
N SER A 216 4.31 15.99 -5.03
CA SER A 216 3.11 16.16 -4.21
C SER A 216 2.11 15.08 -4.59
N ILE A 217 2.10 13.94 -3.89
CA ILE A 217 0.94 13.05 -3.93
C ILE A 217 -0.19 13.70 -3.14
N THR A 218 -1.36 13.85 -3.76
CA THR A 218 -2.58 14.30 -3.07
C THR A 218 -3.14 13.16 -2.20
N GLY A 219 -3.61 13.48 -0.99
CA GLY A 219 -4.13 12.45 -0.08
C GLY A 219 -5.34 11.64 -0.62
N THR A 220 -6.02 12.15 -1.64
CA THR A 220 -7.17 11.49 -2.29
C THR A 220 -6.85 10.14 -2.92
N GLU A 221 -5.57 9.85 -3.16
CA GLU A 221 -5.14 8.55 -3.69
C GLU A 221 -5.09 7.45 -2.63
N TYR A 222 -5.25 7.78 -1.34
CA TYR A 222 -5.04 6.89 -0.19
C TYR A 222 -6.32 6.50 0.57
N ILE A 223 -7.50 6.64 -0.03
CA ILE A 223 -8.79 6.39 0.66
C ILE A 223 -8.86 4.99 1.27
N ASP A 224 -8.36 3.97 0.55
CA ASP A 224 -8.28 2.58 1.02
C ASP A 224 -7.24 2.35 2.12
N ALA A 225 -6.30 3.29 2.30
CA ALA A 225 -5.28 3.24 3.33
C ALA A 225 -5.64 4.03 4.59
N ILE A 226 -6.75 4.78 4.61
CA ILE A 226 -7.17 5.62 5.75
C ILE A 226 -7.08 4.90 7.12
N PRO A 227 -7.52 3.64 7.27
CA PRO A 227 -7.41 2.94 8.55
C PRO A 227 -5.95 2.76 9.03
N PHE A 228 -5.02 2.66 8.10
CA PHE A 228 -3.59 2.40 8.36
C PHE A 228 -2.75 3.68 8.35
N MET A 229 -3.24 4.77 7.75
CA MET A 229 -2.53 6.05 7.72
C MET A 229 -2.13 6.54 9.11
N ALA A 230 -0.97 7.18 9.18
CA ALA A 230 -0.50 7.82 10.40
C ALA A 230 -1.49 8.89 10.90
N LEU A 231 -1.61 9.04 12.23
CA LEU A 231 -2.52 10.01 12.85
C LEU A 231 -2.31 11.44 12.34
N ASP A 232 -1.06 11.80 12.09
CA ASP A 232 -0.66 13.14 11.62
C ASP A 232 -0.92 13.36 10.12
N LEU A 233 -1.28 12.30 9.37
CA LEU A 233 -1.75 12.40 7.98
C LEU A 233 -3.27 12.41 7.87
N LEU A 234 -3.99 12.11 8.95
CA LEU A 234 -5.45 12.14 8.98
C LEU A 234 -5.93 13.57 9.24
N THR A 235 -5.57 14.49 8.36
CA THR A 235 -5.95 15.90 8.43
C THR A 235 -6.27 16.45 7.05
N LYS A 236 -7.08 17.50 7.01
CA LYS A 236 -7.45 18.19 5.76
C LYS A 236 -6.23 18.65 4.96
N GLU A 237 -5.19 19.13 5.63
CA GLU A 237 -3.95 19.61 5.02
C GLU A 237 -3.25 18.53 4.20
N PHE A 238 -3.21 17.29 4.70
CA PHE A 238 -2.63 16.18 3.93
C PHE A 238 -3.46 15.86 2.67
N PHE A 239 -4.78 15.80 2.79
CA PHE A 239 -5.65 15.54 1.64
C PHE A 239 -5.63 16.67 0.60
N GLU A 240 -5.32 17.89 1.02
CA GLU A 240 -5.07 19.05 0.16
C GLU A 240 -3.63 19.11 -0.40
N GLY A 241 -2.76 18.14 -0.07
CA GLY A 241 -1.37 18.08 -0.56
C GLY A 241 -0.42 19.06 0.13
N LYS A 242 -0.83 19.64 1.27
CA LYS A 242 -0.02 20.61 2.04
C LYS A 242 0.93 19.93 3.03
N THR A 243 0.60 18.71 3.46
CA THR A 243 1.44 17.93 4.37
C THR A 243 2.24 16.89 3.60
N ARG A 244 3.55 16.86 3.84
CA ARG A 244 4.44 15.87 3.24
C ARG A 244 4.39 14.56 4.02
N ARG A 245 4.20 13.44 3.31
CA ARG A 245 4.42 12.10 3.85
C ARG A 245 5.92 11.81 4.00
N ILE A 246 6.32 11.37 5.19
CA ILE A 246 7.70 11.04 5.54
C ILE A 246 7.80 9.62 6.11
N TYR A 247 9.03 9.12 6.25
CA TYR A 247 9.28 7.71 6.58
C TYR A 247 8.55 7.22 7.85
N ARG A 248 8.48 8.06 8.90
CA ARG A 248 7.78 7.68 10.14
C ARG A 248 6.29 7.39 9.92
N HIS A 249 5.66 8.02 8.94
CA HIS A 249 4.23 7.80 8.67
C HIS A 249 3.99 6.38 8.13
N ASP A 250 4.92 5.87 7.32
CA ASP A 250 4.87 4.49 6.83
C ASP A 250 5.17 3.49 7.95
N VAL A 251 6.14 3.79 8.82
CA VAL A 251 6.43 2.98 10.02
C VAL A 251 5.20 2.89 10.92
N GLU A 252 4.52 4.01 11.15
CA GLU A 252 3.27 4.05 11.91
C GLU A 252 2.18 3.20 11.21
N SER A 253 2.12 3.21 9.87
CA SER A 253 1.20 2.35 9.12
C SER A 253 1.45 0.86 9.39
N PHE A 254 2.71 0.42 9.44
CA PHE A 254 3.06 -0.95 9.85
C PHE A 254 2.59 -1.28 11.28
N ILE A 255 2.60 -0.32 12.20
CA ILE A 255 2.10 -0.51 13.57
C ILE A 255 0.57 -0.71 13.55
N TRP A 256 -0.16 0.09 12.79
CA TRP A 256 -1.63 0.01 12.69
C TRP A 256 -2.15 -1.30 12.07
N ILE A 257 -1.34 -1.96 11.24
CA ILE A 257 -1.66 -3.29 10.69
C ILE A 257 -1.70 -4.37 11.80
N LEU A 258 -0.88 -4.25 12.85
CA LEU A 258 -0.80 -5.26 13.91
C LEU A 258 -2.11 -5.46 14.69
N PRO A 259 -2.77 -4.42 15.26
CA PRO A 259 -4.08 -4.61 15.89
C PRO A 259 -5.12 -5.10 14.88
N TRP A 260 -5.08 -4.62 13.64
CA TRP A 260 -5.98 -5.07 12.57
C TRP A 260 -5.92 -6.59 12.36
N LEU A 261 -4.72 -7.18 12.34
CA LEU A 261 -4.54 -8.61 12.11
C LEU A 261 -4.74 -9.45 13.38
N PHE A 262 -4.38 -8.92 14.55
CA PHE A 262 -4.39 -9.71 15.78
C PHE A 262 -5.69 -9.66 16.56
N LEU A 263 -6.57 -8.67 16.34
CA LEU A 263 -7.75 -8.48 17.19
C LEU A 263 -9.06 -8.84 16.47
N ARG A 264 -9.13 -8.77 15.13
CA ARG A 264 -10.38 -8.95 14.36
C ARG A 264 -11.02 -10.34 14.47
N GLY A 265 -10.29 -11.37 14.86
CA GLY A 265 -10.89 -12.70 15.01
C GLY A 265 -11.83 -12.85 16.22
N ARG A 266 -11.99 -11.80 17.06
CA ARG A 266 -13.01 -11.71 18.10
C ARG A 266 -14.01 -10.63 17.75
N SER A 267 -15.30 -10.98 17.66
CA SER A 267 -16.36 -10.08 17.19
C SER A 267 -16.38 -8.73 17.91
N SER A 268 -16.28 -8.71 19.24
CA SER A 268 -16.31 -7.46 20.01
C SER A 268 -15.09 -6.56 19.73
N GLN A 269 -13.92 -7.13 19.46
CA GLN A 269 -12.73 -6.35 19.13
C GLN A 269 -12.75 -5.92 17.66
N ALA A 270 -13.30 -6.74 16.77
CA ALA A 270 -13.52 -6.37 15.37
C ALA A 270 -14.46 -5.15 15.26
N GLU A 271 -15.49 -5.09 16.10
CA GLU A 271 -16.41 -3.94 16.16
C GLU A 271 -15.67 -2.64 16.52
N GLU A 272 -14.77 -2.67 17.50
CA GLU A 272 -13.92 -1.52 17.83
C GLU A 272 -13.03 -1.10 16.65
N LEU A 273 -12.39 -2.05 15.98
CA LEU A 273 -11.55 -1.75 14.81
C LEU A 273 -12.35 -1.20 13.62
N ASN A 274 -13.58 -1.69 13.44
CA ASN A 274 -14.46 -1.23 12.36
C ASN A 274 -14.87 0.24 12.54
N GLN A 275 -14.80 0.81 13.75
CA GLN A 275 -15.12 2.23 13.97
C GLN A 275 -14.16 3.17 13.24
N TRP A 276 -12.87 2.81 13.09
CA TRP A 276 -11.92 3.58 12.28
C TRP A 276 -11.73 3.04 10.86
N ALA A 277 -12.46 1.99 10.48
CA ALA A 277 -12.47 1.44 9.12
C ALA A 277 -13.38 2.27 8.19
N THR A 278 -13.14 3.58 8.13
CA THR A 278 -13.99 4.56 7.45
C THR A 278 -13.20 5.39 6.43
N SER A 279 -13.91 5.99 5.49
CA SER A 279 -13.34 7.01 4.59
C SER A 279 -13.31 8.42 5.21
N ASP A 280 -13.92 8.58 6.39
CA ASP A 280 -13.87 9.81 7.18
C ASP A 280 -12.54 9.88 7.96
N PHE A 281 -11.58 10.68 7.47
CA PHE A 281 -10.26 10.77 8.09
C PHE A 281 -10.30 11.36 9.50
N ASP A 282 -11.19 12.33 9.77
CA ASP A 282 -11.33 12.95 11.09
C ASP A 282 -11.89 11.93 12.09
N GLY A 283 -12.96 11.22 11.71
CA GLY A 283 -13.52 10.13 12.51
C GLY A 283 -12.51 9.02 12.76
N CYS A 284 -11.78 8.59 11.71
CA CYS A 284 -10.71 7.60 11.82
C CYS A 284 -9.65 8.04 12.84
N GLN A 285 -9.20 9.30 12.77
CA GLN A 285 -8.20 9.84 13.69
C GLN A 285 -8.68 9.80 15.15
N ALA A 286 -9.92 10.22 15.41
CA ALA A 286 -10.51 10.23 16.75
C ALA A 286 -10.63 8.81 17.34
N HIS A 287 -11.09 7.85 16.55
CA HIS A 287 -11.21 6.45 16.99
C HIS A 287 -9.84 5.81 17.25
N LYS A 288 -8.83 6.09 16.41
CA LYS A 288 -7.46 5.61 16.63
C LYS A 288 -6.81 6.20 17.88
N ARG A 289 -7.03 7.48 18.16
CA ARG A 289 -6.59 8.11 19.42
C ARG A 289 -7.23 7.43 20.63
N THR A 290 -8.55 7.26 20.60
CA THR A 290 -9.29 6.55 21.64
C THR A 290 -8.74 5.14 21.84
N PHE A 291 -8.44 4.42 20.77
CA PHE A 291 -7.81 3.09 20.85
C PHE A 291 -6.45 3.11 21.56
N LEU A 292 -5.60 4.10 21.30
CA LEU A 292 -4.31 4.23 21.99
C LEU A 292 -4.46 4.50 23.50
N ASP A 293 -5.60 4.98 23.96
CA ASP A 293 -5.88 5.11 25.40
C ASP A 293 -6.30 3.78 26.04
N ILE A 294 -6.85 2.85 25.25
CA ILE A 294 -7.47 1.62 25.75
C ILE A 294 -6.88 0.31 25.20
N TYR A 295 -5.82 0.36 24.38
CA TYR A 295 -5.25 -0.82 23.71
C TYR A 295 -4.84 -1.94 24.69
N GLY A 296 -4.56 -1.62 25.95
CA GLY A 296 -4.27 -2.62 26.99
C GLY A 296 -5.45 -3.47 27.45
N ARG A 297 -6.67 -3.17 27.00
CA ARG A 297 -7.87 -3.99 27.25
C ARG A 297 -8.03 -5.15 26.26
N PHE A 298 -7.26 -5.14 25.17
CA PHE A 298 -7.45 -6.07 24.05
C PHE A 298 -6.61 -7.34 24.20
N VAL A 299 -7.15 -8.44 23.66
CA VAL A 299 -6.54 -9.78 23.75
C VAL A 299 -6.45 -10.39 22.36
N ALA A 300 -5.22 -10.72 21.96
CA ALA A 300 -4.91 -11.29 20.66
C ALA A 300 -5.70 -12.56 20.30
N TYR A 301 -5.90 -12.73 19.00
CA TYR A 301 -6.49 -13.90 18.36
C TYR A 301 -5.77 -14.20 17.01
N PRO A 302 -5.65 -15.49 16.62
CA PRO A 302 -5.80 -16.67 17.48
C PRO A 302 -4.78 -16.67 18.63
N GLY A 303 -4.86 -17.64 19.54
CA GLY A 303 -3.95 -17.73 20.70
C GLY A 303 -2.46 -17.72 20.33
N ALA A 304 -2.10 -18.20 19.14
CA ALA A 304 -0.75 -18.14 18.57
C ALA A 304 -0.21 -16.69 18.46
N ASN A 305 -1.09 -15.70 18.29
CA ASN A 305 -0.71 -14.29 18.18
C ASN A 305 -0.52 -13.59 19.52
N LYS A 306 -0.66 -14.28 20.67
CA LYS A 306 -0.45 -13.67 21.99
C LYS A 306 0.94 -13.05 22.14
N ARG A 307 2.00 -13.73 21.67
CA ARG A 307 3.37 -13.20 21.70
C ARG A 307 3.58 -12.05 20.71
N PRO A 308 3.23 -12.19 19.41
CA PRO A 308 3.23 -11.07 18.46
C PRO A 308 2.50 -9.83 18.97
N TRP A 309 1.35 -10.01 19.64
CA TRP A 309 0.60 -8.92 20.25
C TRP A 309 1.35 -8.24 21.39
N MET A 310 2.18 -8.94 22.17
CA MET A 310 3.01 -8.28 23.19
C MET A 310 4.09 -7.38 22.57
N ALA A 311 4.59 -7.73 21.40
CA ALA A 311 5.48 -6.85 20.64
C ALA A 311 4.71 -5.65 20.07
N ALA A 312 3.54 -5.88 19.46
CA ALA A 312 2.64 -4.83 18.99
C ALA A 312 2.24 -3.87 20.11
N PHE A 313 1.91 -4.37 21.29
CA PHE A 313 1.57 -3.60 22.48
C PHE A 313 2.69 -2.61 22.86
N ARG A 314 3.97 -3.01 22.74
CA ARG A 314 5.09 -2.09 23.00
C ARG A 314 5.25 -1.04 21.92
N LEU A 315 5.07 -1.41 20.66
CA LEU A 315 5.09 -0.47 19.55
C LEU A 315 3.95 0.54 19.67
N LEU A 316 2.75 0.12 20.08
CA LEU A 316 1.62 1.00 20.37
C LEU A 316 1.91 1.93 21.55
N GLY A 317 2.50 1.43 22.64
CA GLY A 317 2.91 2.27 23.77
C GLY A 317 4.00 3.29 23.40
N TRP A 318 4.95 2.90 22.54
CA TRP A 318 5.94 3.82 21.97
C TRP A 318 5.26 4.86 21.08
N LEU A 319 4.38 4.45 20.18
CA LEU A 319 3.62 5.35 19.31
C LEU A 319 2.80 6.35 20.13
N PHE A 320 2.05 5.89 21.13
CA PHE A 320 1.25 6.73 22.02
C PHE A 320 2.10 7.81 22.70
N HIS A 321 3.27 7.44 23.23
CA HIS A 321 4.16 8.39 23.88
C HIS A 321 4.62 9.48 22.91
N ASN A 322 5.11 9.11 21.72
CA ASN A 322 5.60 10.09 20.76
C ASN A 322 4.49 11.00 20.21
N VAL A 323 3.29 10.47 19.96
CA VAL A 323 2.13 11.25 19.49
C VAL A 323 1.72 12.29 20.54
N ASN A 324 1.78 11.93 21.82
CA ASN A 324 1.48 12.87 22.90
C ASN A 324 2.58 13.92 23.07
N GLU A 325 3.85 13.53 23.03
CA GLU A 325 4.97 14.48 23.07
C GLU A 325 4.89 15.50 21.92
N GLU A 326 4.54 15.05 20.72
CA GLU A 326 4.33 15.95 19.58
C GLU A 326 3.14 16.90 19.81
N SER A 327 2.02 16.38 20.31
CA SER A 327 0.84 17.19 20.60
C SER A 327 1.15 18.28 21.63
N GLU A 328 1.84 17.92 22.72
CA GLU A 328 2.26 18.84 23.77
C GLU A 328 3.24 19.89 23.24
N ALA A 329 4.16 19.49 22.35
CA ALA A 329 5.06 20.43 21.71
C ALA A 329 4.35 21.44 20.80
N LYS A 330 3.39 20.98 19.97
CA LYS A 330 2.56 21.84 19.12
C LYS A 330 1.77 22.85 19.96
N THR A 331 1.19 22.41 21.08
CA THR A 331 0.50 23.30 22.03
C THR A 331 1.46 24.36 22.59
N ARG A 332 2.64 23.95 23.07
CA ARG A 332 3.65 24.88 23.61
C ARG A 332 4.16 25.89 22.58
N GLU A 333 4.22 25.52 21.30
CA GLU A 333 4.61 26.44 20.22
C GLU A 333 3.51 27.45 19.90
N MET A 334 2.26 27.01 19.87
CA MET A 334 1.10 27.89 19.67
C MET A 334 0.94 28.91 20.81
N GLU A 335 1.10 28.48 22.06
CA GLU A 335 1.07 29.37 23.24
C GLU A 335 2.14 30.46 23.15
N ARG A 336 3.39 30.08 22.79
CA ARG A 336 4.49 31.03 22.59
C ARG A 336 4.23 32.02 21.45
N ALA A 337 3.66 31.57 20.33
CA ALA A 337 3.32 32.45 19.22
C ALA A 337 2.27 33.50 19.63
N LEU A 338 1.29 33.09 20.44
CA LEU A 338 0.27 34.00 20.96
C LEU A 338 0.84 35.03 21.95
N GLU A 339 1.84 34.65 22.75
CA GLU A 339 2.55 35.55 23.66
C GLU A 339 3.46 36.54 22.92
N SER A 340 4.09 36.15 21.82
CA SER A 340 4.96 37.03 21.02
C SER A 340 4.24 38.14 20.27
N ASP A 341 2.94 37.98 19.99
CA ASP A 341 2.12 39.02 19.36
C ASP A 341 1.75 40.17 20.34
N VAL A 342 2.13 40.06 21.62
CA VAL A 342 1.81 41.04 22.67
C VAL A 342 2.99 41.98 23.00
N ASP A 343 4.22 41.66 22.61
CA ASP A 343 5.41 42.51 22.87
C ASP A 343 6.32 42.63 21.62
N GLU A 344 6.20 43.73 20.88
CA GLU A 344 7.25 44.23 19.98
C GLU A 344 8.43 44.72 20.83
N ASP A 345 9.42 43.86 21.10
CA ASP A 345 10.85 44.17 21.30
C ASP A 345 11.51 43.16 22.24
N PHE A 346 11.83 41.94 21.78
CA PHE A 346 12.99 41.19 22.30
C PHE A 346 13.51 40.19 21.27
N GLY A 347 14.66 40.53 20.69
CA GLY A 347 15.40 39.68 19.76
C GLY A 347 15.92 38.41 20.44
N GLY A 348 15.24 37.30 20.21
CA GLY A 348 15.66 35.98 20.70
C GLY A 348 14.73 34.88 20.24
N LEU A 349 14.64 34.63 18.92
CA LEU A 349 13.93 33.48 18.37
C LEU A 349 14.66 32.19 18.77
N ASP A 350 14.31 31.66 19.94
CA ASP A 350 14.77 30.33 20.36
C ASP A 350 14.14 29.26 19.47
N LYS A 351 15.03 28.44 18.91
CA LYS A 351 14.74 27.39 17.94
C LYS A 351 13.81 26.33 18.57
N PRO A 352 12.82 25.76 17.84
CA PRO A 352 11.98 24.67 18.33
C PRO A 352 12.77 23.52 18.99
N GLU A 353 12.16 22.87 19.98
CA GLU A 353 12.79 21.79 20.75
C GLU A 353 13.39 20.70 19.85
N PRO A 354 14.57 20.13 20.19
CA PRO A 354 15.28 19.17 19.35
C PRO A 354 14.47 17.92 18.95
N SER A 355 13.59 17.43 19.82
CA SER A 355 12.77 16.22 19.60
C SER A 355 11.71 16.43 18.51
N VAL A 356 11.06 17.60 18.51
CA VAL A 356 9.98 17.98 17.57
C VAL A 356 10.53 18.22 16.17
N ARG A 357 11.73 18.83 16.10
CA ARG A 357 12.44 19.02 14.83
C ARG A 357 12.77 17.69 14.16
N LEU A 358 13.21 16.70 14.95
CA LEU A 358 13.50 15.36 14.43
C LEU A 358 12.22 14.67 13.96
N TRP A 359 11.07 14.96 14.59
CA TRP A 359 9.81 14.29 14.28
C TRP A 359 9.24 14.63 12.91
N ASN A 360 9.44 15.85 12.42
CA ASN A 360 8.92 16.29 11.12
C ASN A 360 9.98 16.43 10.03
N ASP A 361 11.19 15.95 10.28
CA ASP A 361 12.31 16.03 9.34
C ASP A 361 12.22 14.91 8.27
N PRO A 362 12.13 15.25 6.97
CA PRO A 362 12.01 14.27 5.88
C PRO A 362 13.33 13.58 5.52
N SER A 363 14.45 13.98 6.12
CA SER A 363 15.80 13.53 5.76
C SER A 363 16.00 12.05 6.02
N GLU A 364 16.90 11.46 5.23
CA GLU A 364 17.24 10.05 5.35
C GLU A 364 17.96 9.75 6.67
N LYS A 365 18.73 10.71 7.21
CA LYS A 365 19.35 10.60 8.53
C LYS A 365 18.29 10.40 9.63
N VAL A 366 17.19 11.15 9.55
CA VAL A 366 16.08 11.00 10.49
C VAL A 366 15.33 9.69 10.24
N ALA A 367 15.06 9.32 8.98
CA ALA A 367 14.46 8.02 8.66
C ALA A 367 15.25 6.84 9.25
N ARG A 368 16.58 6.86 9.14
CA ARG A 368 17.47 5.86 9.77
C ARG A 368 17.34 5.85 11.30
N THR A 369 17.30 7.03 11.91
CA THR A 369 17.16 7.16 13.37
C THR A 369 15.84 6.53 13.84
N TYR A 370 14.74 6.82 13.15
CA TYR A 370 13.44 6.20 13.38
C TYR A 370 13.47 4.69 13.24
N PHE A 371 14.04 4.19 12.15
CA PHE A 371 14.18 2.76 11.92
C PHE A 371 14.93 2.08 13.07
N CYS A 372 16.05 2.65 13.52
CA CYS A 372 16.84 2.11 14.62
C CYS A 372 16.05 2.11 15.95
N GLN A 373 15.34 3.20 16.25
CA GLN A 373 14.51 3.28 17.46
C GLN A 373 13.37 2.26 17.43
N PHE A 374 12.73 2.11 16.27
CA PHE A 374 11.67 1.12 16.04
C PHE A 374 12.19 -0.31 16.25
N GLU A 375 13.31 -0.68 15.64
CA GLU A 375 13.90 -2.01 15.84
C GLU A 375 14.37 -2.23 17.28
N ALA A 376 14.91 -1.20 17.95
CA ALA A 376 15.27 -1.29 19.37
C ALA A 376 14.04 -1.59 20.23
N LYS A 377 12.92 -0.90 19.99
CA LYS A 377 11.65 -1.15 20.69
C LYS A 377 11.09 -2.55 20.41
N LEU A 378 11.23 -3.02 19.17
CA LEU A 378 10.83 -4.39 18.83
C LEU A 378 11.71 -5.44 19.54
N LYS A 379 13.03 -5.22 19.60
CA LYS A 379 13.98 -6.11 20.28
C LYS A 379 13.66 -6.31 21.77
N GLU A 380 13.26 -5.25 22.46
CA GLU A 380 12.95 -5.28 23.91
C GLU A 380 11.93 -6.37 24.30
N ARG A 381 10.99 -6.76 23.41
CA ARG A 381 9.93 -7.73 23.73
C ARG A 381 9.72 -8.87 22.76
N TRP A 382 10.13 -8.76 21.51
CA TRP A 382 10.04 -9.91 20.61
C TRP A 382 11.08 -10.97 21.00
N GLY A 383 12.35 -10.57 21.18
CA GLY A 383 13.40 -11.38 21.82
C GLY A 383 13.75 -12.73 21.18
N TYR A 384 13.04 -13.17 20.14
CA TYR A 384 13.22 -14.49 19.51
C TYR A 384 14.01 -14.36 18.21
N GLY A 385 15.34 -14.51 18.31
CA GLY A 385 16.24 -14.47 17.16
C GLY A 385 16.25 -13.15 16.38
N PHE A 386 15.53 -12.13 16.85
CA PHE A 386 15.50 -10.82 16.22
C PHE A 386 16.71 -10.02 16.64
N GLU A 387 17.59 -9.86 15.67
CA GLU A 387 18.67 -8.90 15.74
C GLU A 387 18.33 -7.70 14.86
N PRO A 388 18.41 -6.47 15.41
CA PRO A 388 18.37 -5.26 14.62
C PRO A 388 19.39 -5.32 13.48
N LEU A 389 19.07 -4.67 12.36
CA LEU A 389 20.00 -4.60 11.25
C LEU A 389 21.30 -3.93 11.72
N PRO A 390 22.47 -4.53 11.42
CA PRO A 390 23.75 -3.92 11.77
C PRO A 390 23.93 -2.60 11.02
N GLU A 391 24.76 -1.71 11.55
CA GLU A 391 25.01 -0.35 11.01
C GLU A 391 25.32 -0.35 9.50
N GLY A 392 26.13 -1.31 9.03
CA GLY A 392 26.47 -1.43 7.60
C GLY A 392 25.28 -1.78 6.69
N LYS A 393 24.21 -2.37 7.25
CA LYS A 393 22.94 -2.66 6.56
C LYS A 393 21.90 -1.54 6.71
N ILE A 394 22.25 -0.42 7.33
CA ILE A 394 21.39 0.75 7.40
C ILE A 394 22.09 2.00 6.87
N ALA A 395 23.34 1.87 6.41
CA ALA A 395 24.12 2.96 5.85
C ALA A 395 23.40 3.59 4.64
N LEU A 396 23.56 4.90 4.51
CA LEU A 396 23.13 5.63 3.31
C LEU A 396 23.95 5.12 2.13
N LEU A 397 23.29 4.92 1.00
CA LEU A 397 23.99 4.67 -0.25
C LEU A 397 24.81 5.91 -0.59
N LYS A 398 26.01 5.69 -1.13
CA LYS A 398 26.78 6.79 -1.70
C LYS A 398 26.03 7.33 -2.92
N ASP A 399 26.28 8.58 -3.30
CA ASP A 399 25.66 9.20 -4.49
C ASP A 399 25.82 8.36 -5.77
N GLU A 400 26.90 7.57 -5.87
CA GLU A 400 27.18 6.66 -7.01
C GLU A 400 26.40 5.34 -6.96
N GLU A 401 25.87 4.98 -5.79
CA GLU A 401 25.15 3.73 -5.52
C GLU A 401 23.63 3.91 -5.59
N HIS A 402 23.12 5.14 -5.69
CA HIS A 402 21.70 5.36 -5.90
C HIS A 402 21.28 4.89 -7.30
N ILE A 403 20.13 4.24 -7.37
CA ILE A 403 19.47 3.87 -8.62
C ILE A 403 19.38 5.10 -9.53
N LYS A 404 19.95 5.02 -10.72
CA LYS A 404 19.91 6.10 -11.71
C LYS A 404 18.49 6.24 -12.25
N LEU A 405 17.82 7.30 -11.82
CA LEU A 405 16.46 7.66 -12.24
C LEU A 405 16.51 8.46 -13.55
N ASP A 406 17.00 7.83 -14.62
CA ASP A 406 17.13 8.46 -15.94
C ASP A 406 15.76 8.82 -16.56
#